data_AF-A0A101W756-F1
#
_entry.id   AF-A0A101W756-F1
#
_cell.length_a   1.000
_cell.length_b   1.000
_cell.length_c   1.000
_cell.angle_alpha   90.00
_cell.angle_beta   90.00
_cell.angle_gamma   90.00
#
_symmetry.space_group_name_H-M   'P 1'
#
loop_
_entity.id
_entity.type
_entity.pdbx_description
1 polymer ?
#
loop_
_entity_poly.entity_id
_entity_poly.type
_entity_poly.pdbx_seq_one_letter_code
_entity_poly.pdbx_strand_id
1 'polypeptide(L)'
;MSTSKSLIELLFEKIEEYSNTNYELIKLKLVKKAAIIAPFVISRIIIVWIFFFFTIILSTGIALFLGELMNKLYYGFFMVAAFYFVVGIVLYFFLHKWIKKPMGNSIIKQMLK
;
A
#
# COMPACT_ATOMS: atom_id res chain seq x y z
N MET A 1 -54.46 4.14 15.42
CA MET A 1 -53.26 3.28 15.48
C MET A 1 -52.68 2.92 14.10
N SER A 2 -53.15 3.54 13.00
CA SER A 2 -52.72 3.26 11.61
C SER A 2 -51.70 4.25 11.02
N THR A 3 -51.64 5.49 11.50
CA THR A 3 -50.82 6.58 10.92
C THR A 3 -49.30 6.42 11.08
N SER A 4 -48.85 5.77 12.16
CA SER A 4 -47.41 5.54 12.40
C SER A 4 -46.82 4.48 11.45
N LYS A 5 -47.60 3.46 11.11
CA LYS A 5 -47.15 2.36 10.24
C LYS A 5 -46.91 2.83 8.80
N SER A 6 -47.78 3.70 8.27
CA SER A 6 -47.63 4.25 6.92
C SER A 6 -46.49 5.26 6.80
N LEU A 7 -46.18 6.01 7.87
CA LEU A 7 -45.01 6.92 7.89
C LEU A 7 -43.70 6.14 7.82
N ILE A 8 -43.62 4.99 8.48
CA ILE A 8 -42.45 4.12 8.43
C ILE A 8 -42.30 3.50 7.04
N GLU A 9 -43.38 3.05 6.40
CA GLU A 9 -43.37 2.55 5.01
C GLU A 9 -42.93 3.62 4.01
N LEU A 10 -43.48 4.83 4.09
CA LEU A 10 -43.09 5.95 3.22
C LEU A 10 -41.62 6.37 3.41
N LEU A 11 -41.09 6.29 4.64
CA LEU A 11 -39.67 6.53 4.89
C LEU A 11 -38.80 5.40 4.33
N PHE A 12 -39.21 4.15 4.48
CA PHE A 12 -38.49 3.01 3.91
C PHE A 12 -38.45 3.06 2.38
N GLU A 13 -39.57 3.36 1.73
CA GLU A 13 -39.67 3.49 0.29
C GLU A 13 -38.79 4.64 -0.23
N LYS A 14 -38.77 5.78 0.48
CA LYS A 14 -37.90 6.91 0.13
C LYS A 14 -36.42 6.61 0.38
N ILE A 15 -36.09 5.84 1.43
CA ILE A 15 -34.72 5.38 1.72
C ILE A 15 -34.26 4.37 0.66
N GLU A 16 -35.14 3.49 0.20
CA GLU A 16 -34.86 2.51 -0.85
C GLU A 16 -34.65 3.19 -2.21
N GLU A 17 -35.49 4.15 -2.56
CA GLU A 17 -35.35 4.97 -3.77
C GLU A 17 -34.05 5.80 -3.72
N TYR A 18 -33.77 6.48 -2.60
CA TYR A 18 -32.50 7.20 -2.40
C TYR A 18 -31.29 6.25 -2.42
N SER A 19 -31.39 5.06 -1.83
CA SER A 19 -30.32 4.06 -1.81
C SER A 19 -30.03 3.54 -3.22
N ASN A 20 -31.08 3.25 -4.00
CA ASN A 20 -30.97 2.75 -5.36
C ASN A 20 -30.32 3.81 -6.29
N THR A 21 -30.72 5.09 -6.19
CA THR A 21 -30.08 6.16 -6.98
C THR A 21 -28.64 6.42 -6.54
N ASN A 22 -28.36 6.40 -5.23
CA ASN A 22 -27.00 6.57 -4.72
C ASN A 22 -26.07 5.41 -5.11
N TYR A 23 -26.59 4.20 -5.23
CA TYR A 23 -25.81 3.03 -5.65
C TYR A 23 -25.27 3.20 -7.07
N GLU A 24 -26.10 3.67 -8.00
CA GLU A 24 -25.68 3.93 -9.38
C GLU A 24 -24.67 5.08 -9.46
N LEU A 25 -24.88 6.14 -8.70
CA LEU A 25 -23.94 7.26 -8.59
C LEU A 25 -22.59 6.82 -7.99
N ILE A 26 -22.59 5.97 -6.95
CA ILE A 26 -21.38 5.42 -6.34
C ILE A 26 -20.66 4.51 -7.34
N LYS A 27 -21.38 3.61 -8.03
CA LYS A 27 -20.81 2.74 -9.06
C LYS A 27 -20.14 3.57 -10.16
N LEU A 28 -20.82 4.58 -10.68
CA LEU A 28 -20.28 5.45 -11.74
C LEU A 28 -19.07 6.24 -11.26
N LYS A 29 -19.11 6.78 -10.04
CA LYS A 29 -18.00 7.53 -9.42
C LYS A 29 -16.80 6.64 -9.14
N LEU A 30 -17.00 5.40 -8.71
CA LEU A 30 -15.95 4.40 -8.51
C LEU A 30 -15.29 4.05 -9.83
N VAL A 31 -16.06 3.75 -10.88
CA VAL A 31 -15.52 3.44 -12.21
C VAL A 31 -14.72 4.62 -12.77
N LYS A 32 -15.25 5.85 -12.68
CA LYS A 32 -14.55 7.05 -13.14
C LYS A 32 -13.26 7.30 -12.37
N LYS A 33 -13.28 7.12 -11.04
CA LYS A 33 -12.11 7.31 -10.19
C LYS A 33 -11.07 6.21 -10.40
N ALA A 34 -11.51 4.97 -10.57
CA ALA A 34 -10.66 3.84 -10.94
C ALA A 34 -10.01 4.05 -12.31
N ALA A 35 -10.74 4.54 -13.31
CA ALA A 35 -10.18 4.84 -14.62
C ALA A 35 -9.05 5.89 -14.56
N ILE A 36 -9.11 6.85 -13.63
CA ILE A 36 -8.07 7.86 -13.44
C ILE A 36 -6.87 7.29 -12.65
N ILE A 37 -7.12 6.49 -11.61
CA ILE A 37 -6.09 6.01 -10.67
C ILE A 37 -5.41 4.72 -11.18
N ALA A 38 -6.13 3.84 -11.87
CA ALA A 38 -5.62 2.54 -12.30
C ALA A 38 -4.37 2.67 -13.18
N PRO A 39 -4.30 3.56 -14.18
CA PRO A 39 -3.07 3.73 -14.97
C PRO A 39 -1.89 4.16 -14.09
N PHE A 40 -2.08 5.09 -13.16
CA PHE A 40 -1.03 5.53 -12.24
C PHE A 40 -0.53 4.39 -11.34
N VAL A 41 -1.44 3.60 -10.79
CA VAL A 41 -1.11 2.45 -9.94
C VAL A 41 -0.39 1.38 -10.75
N ILE A 42 -0.89 1.02 -11.93
CA ILE A 42 -0.28 0.03 -12.82
C ILE A 42 1.13 0.46 -13.23
N SER A 43 1.31 1.71 -13.69
CA SER A 43 2.63 2.24 -14.05
C SER A 43 3.60 2.22 -12.88
N ARG A 44 3.15 2.59 -11.67
CA ARG A 44 4.01 2.55 -10.48
C ARG A 44 4.36 1.12 -10.07
N ILE A 45 3.42 0.17 -10.17
CA ILE A 45 3.66 -1.25 -9.94
C ILE A 45 4.75 -1.74 -10.90
N ILE A 46 4.65 -1.45 -12.20
CA ILE A 46 5.65 -1.87 -13.19
C ILE A 46 7.06 -1.37 -12.84
N ILE A 47 7.18 -0.10 -12.46
CA ILE A 47 8.48 0.49 -12.06
C ILE A 47 9.04 -0.22 -10.82
N VAL A 48 8.21 -0.44 -9.80
CA VAL A 48 8.61 -1.16 -8.58
C VAL A 48 9.05 -2.58 -8.90
N TRP A 49 8.32 -3.27 -9.79
CA TRP A 49 8.66 -4.61 -10.25
C TRP A 49 10.01 -4.66 -10.97
N ILE A 50 10.27 -3.73 -11.89
CA ILE A 50 11.55 -3.65 -12.60
C ILE A 50 12.68 -3.41 -11.60
N PHE A 51 12.49 -2.48 -10.67
CA PHE A 51 13.49 -2.17 -9.65
C PHE A 51 13.76 -3.36 -8.71
N PHE A 52 12.70 -4.09 -8.36
CA PHE A 52 12.79 -5.31 -7.57
C PHE A 52 13.63 -6.38 -8.28
N PHE A 53 13.33 -6.66 -9.56
CA PHE A 53 14.11 -7.60 -10.36
C PHE A 53 15.57 -7.16 -10.53
N PHE A 54 15.80 -5.87 -10.83
CA PHE A 54 17.13 -5.30 -10.93
C PHE A 54 17.94 -5.55 -9.65
N THR A 55 17.33 -5.28 -8.49
CA THR A 55 17.99 -5.46 -7.19
C THR A 55 18.33 -6.93 -6.93
N ILE A 56 17.45 -7.87 -7.27
CA ILE A 56 17.72 -9.32 -7.12
C ILE A 56 18.90 -9.75 -8.00
N ILE A 57 18.90 -9.34 -9.27
CA ILE A 57 19.97 -9.71 -10.21
C ILE A 57 21.29 -9.11 -9.75
N LEU A 58 21.30 -7.82 -9.38
CA LEU A 58 22.48 -7.13 -8.88
C LEU A 58 23.02 -7.81 -7.61
N SER A 59 22.14 -8.10 -6.64
CA SER A 59 22.49 -8.80 -5.40
C SER A 59 23.07 -10.19 -5.67
N THR A 60 22.53 -10.90 -6.66
CA THR A 60 23.02 -12.23 -7.06
C THR A 60 24.37 -12.11 -7.75
N GLY A 61 24.57 -11.12 -8.63
CA GLY A 61 25.85 -10.86 -9.28
C GLY A 61 26.95 -10.51 -8.28
N ILE A 62 26.65 -9.65 -7.28
CA ILE A 62 27.58 -9.32 -6.20
C ILE A 62 27.92 -10.57 -5.38
N ALA A 63 26.93 -11.40 -5.04
CA ALA A 63 27.17 -12.65 -4.31
C ALA A 63 28.08 -13.60 -5.10
N LEU A 64 27.87 -13.76 -6.41
CA LEU A 64 28.72 -14.62 -7.24
C LEU A 64 30.14 -14.05 -7.38
N PHE A 65 30.27 -12.74 -7.63
CA PHE A 65 31.56 -12.07 -7.76
C PHE A 65 32.41 -12.17 -6.47
N LEU A 66 31.80 -11.90 -5.31
CA LEU A 66 32.46 -12.09 -4.02
C LEU A 66 32.76 -13.57 -3.74
N GLY A 67 31.85 -14.47 -4.13
CA GLY A 67 32.02 -15.91 -3.97
C GLY A 67 33.19 -16.47 -4.78
N GLU A 68 33.38 -15.98 -5.99
CA GLU A 68 34.50 -16.34 -6.87
C GLU A 68 35.83 -15.82 -6.33
N LEU A 69 35.86 -14.56 -5.84
CA LEU A 69 37.06 -13.99 -5.20
C LEU A 69 37.51 -14.80 -3.97
N MET A 70 36.57 -15.41 -3.25
CA MET A 70 36.82 -16.22 -2.06
C MET A 70 36.93 -17.73 -2.36
N ASN A 71 36.97 -18.14 -3.63
CA ASN A 71 36.99 -19.54 -4.12
C ASN A 71 35.82 -20.42 -3.63
N LYS A 72 34.84 -19.86 -2.92
CA LYS A 72 33.64 -20.58 -2.45
C LYS A 72 32.42 -19.67 -2.52
N LEU A 73 31.44 -20.08 -3.31
CA LEU A 73 30.19 -19.34 -3.56
C LEU A 73 29.41 -19.00 -2.28
N TYR A 74 29.45 -19.88 -1.28
CA TYR A 74 28.72 -19.70 -0.02
C TYR A 74 29.11 -18.42 0.74
N TYR A 75 30.37 -17.97 0.66
CA TYR A 75 30.82 -16.75 1.34
C TYR A 75 30.19 -15.49 0.74
N GLY A 76 29.99 -15.45 -0.57
CA GLY A 76 29.36 -14.31 -1.23
C GLY A 76 27.91 -14.11 -0.80
N PHE A 77 27.13 -15.19 -0.72
CA PHE A 77 25.77 -15.14 -0.19
C PHE A 77 25.73 -14.76 1.29
N PHE A 78 26.67 -15.27 2.10
CA PHE A 78 26.73 -14.94 3.53
C PHE A 78 27.03 -13.46 3.77
N MET A 79 27.91 -12.87 2.96
CA MET A 79 28.25 -11.45 3.06
C MET A 79 27.07 -10.55 2.66
N VAL A 80 26.37 -10.92 1.59
CA VAL A 80 25.14 -10.24 1.16
C VAL A 80 24.02 -10.38 2.21
N ALA A 81 23.87 -11.54 2.83
CA ALA A 81 22.92 -11.75 3.92
C ALA A 81 23.24 -10.88 5.16
N ALA A 82 24.50 -10.81 5.54
CA ALA A 82 24.96 -9.94 6.63
C ALA A 82 24.68 -8.46 6.32
N PHE A 83 24.91 -8.03 5.08
CA PHE A 83 24.57 -6.67 4.64
C PHE A 83 23.07 -6.38 4.78
N TYR A 84 22.20 -7.25 4.28
CA TYR A 84 20.74 -7.09 4.41
C TYR A 84 20.28 -7.09 5.87
N PHE A 85 20.92 -7.88 6.73
CA PHE A 85 20.63 -7.90 8.17
C PHE A 85 20.94 -6.56 8.85
N VAL A 86 22.11 -5.97 8.55
CA VAL A 86 22.49 -4.65 9.07
C VAL A 86 21.53 -3.56 8.55
N VAL A 87 21.20 -3.58 7.26
CA VAL A 87 20.23 -2.64 6.67
C VAL A 87 18.86 -2.77 7.36
N GLY A 88 18.41 -4.00 7.64
CA GLY A 88 17.16 -4.25 8.36
C GLY A 88 17.15 -3.65 9.77
N ILE A 89 18.25 -3.78 10.52
CA ILE A 89 18.40 -3.18 11.86
C ILE A 89 18.39 -1.65 11.77
N VAL A 90 19.16 -1.07 10.84
CA VAL A 90 19.20 0.39 10.65
C VAL A 90 17.82 0.92 10.29
N LEU A 91 17.11 0.25 9.37
CA LEU A 91 15.74 0.58 9.01
C LEU A 91 14.83 0.48 10.22
N TYR A 92 14.89 -0.58 11.04
CA TYR A 92 14.04 -0.70 12.23
C TYR A 92 14.17 0.52 13.17
N PHE A 93 15.40 0.96 13.46
CA PHE A 93 15.64 2.14 14.30
C PHE A 93 15.20 3.45 13.63
N PHE A 94 15.50 3.63 12.35
CA PHE A 94 15.09 4.84 11.60
C PHE A 94 13.58 4.91 11.42
N LEU A 95 12.93 3.81 11.05
CA LEU A 95 11.49 3.71 10.81
C LEU A 95 10.71 4.01 12.09
N HIS A 96 11.18 3.55 13.24
CA HIS A 96 10.60 3.91 14.52
C HIS A 96 10.66 5.42 14.78
N LYS A 97 11.76 6.08 14.40
CA LYS A 97 11.95 7.52 14.62
C LYS A 97 11.22 8.39 13.59
N TRP A 98 11.13 7.93 12.34
CA TRP A 98 10.60 8.68 11.19
C TRP A 98 9.12 8.42 10.89
N ILE A 99 8.58 7.23 11.16
CA ILE A 99 7.18 6.92 10.84
C ILE A 99 6.26 7.15 12.05
N LYS A 100 6.63 6.64 13.23
CA LYS A 100 5.76 6.78 14.42
C LYS A 100 5.55 8.23 14.86
N LYS A 101 6.58 9.08 14.80
CA LYS A 101 6.49 10.47 15.30
C LYS A 101 5.62 11.40 14.43
N PRO A 102 5.81 11.52 13.12
CA PRO A 102 5.03 12.47 12.32
C PRO A 102 3.64 11.94 11.94
N MET A 103 3.42 10.62 11.86
CA MET A 103 2.07 10.10 11.58
C MET A 103 1.09 10.43 12.72
N GLY A 104 1.50 10.23 13.98
CA GLY A 104 0.66 10.57 15.14
C GLY A 104 0.31 12.06 15.17
N ASN A 105 1.30 12.93 15.05
CA ASN A 105 1.07 14.39 15.07
C ASN A 105 0.26 14.89 13.86
N SER A 106 0.40 14.26 12.68
CA SER A 106 -0.34 14.70 11.49
C SER A 106 -1.81 14.28 11.55
N ILE A 107 -2.11 13.10 12.10
CA ILE A 107 -3.49 12.64 12.31
C ILE A 107 -4.17 13.50 13.37
N ILE A 108 -3.50 13.77 14.50
CA ILE A 108 -4.04 14.62 15.58
C ILE A 108 -4.32 16.04 15.06
N LYS A 109 -3.43 16.61 14.26
CA LYS A 109 -3.60 17.96 13.70
C LYS A 109 -4.69 18.06 12.61
N GLN A 110 -5.03 16.95 11.95
CA GLN A 110 -6.18 16.89 11.03
C GLN A 110 -7.51 16.67 11.75
N MET A 111 -7.52 16.01 12.92
CA MET A 111 -8.73 15.82 13.73
C MET A 111 -9.09 17.00 14.62
N LEU A 112 -8.11 17.83 15.03
CA LEU A 112 -8.31 19.04 15.86
C LEU A 112 -8.59 20.31 15.04
N LYS A 113 -8.84 20.18 13.74
CA LYS A 113 -9.23 21.29 12.86
C LYS A 113 -10.67 21.06 12.38
#